data_AF-A0A1M3CPN5-F1
#
_entry.id   AF-A0A1M3CPN5-F1
#
_cell.length_a   1.000
_cell.length_b   1.000
_cell.length_c   1.000
_cell.angle_alpha   90.00
_cell.angle_beta   90.00
_cell.angle_gamma   90.00
#
_symmetry.space_group_name_H-M   'P 1'
#
loop_
_entity.id
_entity.type
_entity.pdbx_description
1 polymer ?
#
loop_
_entity_poly.entity_id
_entity_poly.type
_entity_poly.pdbx_seq_one_letter_code
_entity_poly.pdbx_strand_id
1 'polypeptide(L)'
;MIERMIKKVSPHLPLKILQATWDGTVFHFYGSGWGFSTLSAWRISTNEKLVLGCYDDRSTEEISILQDLEIVEIQVQETLLRIDPVFVLSNQHKIEIFSTDTYEPWTFGVNGLGLDIGVYVASPQEPKDFNSKEDH
;
A
#
# COMPACT_ATOMS: atom_id res chain seq x y z
N MET A 1 11.90 1.45 -5.70
CA MET A 1 11.43 0.25 -4.95
C MET A 1 10.07 -0.22 -5.43
N ILE A 2 9.07 0.66 -5.43
CA ILE A 2 7.70 0.40 -5.91
C ILE A 2 7.65 -0.21 -7.33
N GLU A 3 8.41 0.31 -8.29
CA GLU A 3 8.42 -0.21 -9.67
C GLU A 3 8.92 -1.66 -9.75
N ARG A 4 9.87 -2.03 -8.89
CA ARG A 4 10.38 -3.41 -8.82
C ARG A 4 9.32 -4.35 -8.25
N MET A 5 8.59 -3.90 -7.22
CA MET A 5 7.45 -4.64 -6.67
C MET A 5 6.38 -4.84 -7.76
N ILE A 6 5.92 -3.77 -8.41
CA ILE A 6 4.91 -3.84 -9.48
C ILE A 6 5.36 -4.82 -10.58
N LYS A 7 6.57 -4.65 -11.13
CA LYS A 7 7.10 -5.53 -12.18
C LYS A 7 7.10 -7.02 -11.80
N LYS A 8 7.31 -7.33 -10.52
CA LYS A 8 7.38 -8.70 -10.01
C LYS A 8 6.02 -9.27 -9.63
N VAL A 9 5.11 -8.44 -9.13
CA VAL A 9 3.79 -8.87 -8.64
C VAL A 9 2.75 -8.87 -9.75
N SER A 10 2.79 -7.92 -10.69
CA SER A 10 1.80 -7.81 -11.77
C SER A 10 1.53 -9.09 -12.57
N PRO A 11 2.52 -9.96 -12.88
CA PRO A 11 2.27 -11.24 -13.56
C PRO A 11 1.43 -12.24 -12.76
N HIS A 12 1.21 -12.01 -11.47
CA HIS A 12 0.45 -12.88 -10.56
C HIS A 12 -0.93 -12.31 -10.20
N LEU A 13 -1.32 -11.19 -10.80
CA LEU A 13 -2.68 -10.66 -10.67
C LEU A 13 -3.66 -11.53 -11.49
N PRO A 14 -4.94 -11.65 -11.07
CA PRO A 14 -5.53 -11.03 -9.89
C PRO A 14 -5.10 -11.68 -8.57
N LEU A 15 -4.95 -10.86 -7.51
CA LEU A 15 -4.67 -11.34 -6.16
C LEU A 15 -5.90 -11.18 -5.26
N LYS A 16 -6.49 -12.30 -4.84
CA LYS A 16 -7.66 -12.30 -3.96
C LYS A 16 -7.29 -11.89 -2.52
N ILE A 17 -8.02 -10.91 -1.99
CA ILE A 17 -7.96 -10.49 -0.58
C ILE A 17 -8.80 -11.47 0.24
N LEU A 18 -8.14 -12.26 1.08
CA LEU A 18 -8.82 -13.17 2.00
C LEU A 18 -9.25 -12.45 3.27
N GLN A 19 -8.49 -11.45 3.71
CA GLN A 19 -8.80 -10.69 4.90
C GLN A 19 -8.12 -9.31 4.84
N ALA A 20 -8.78 -8.33 5.45
CA ALA A 20 -8.24 -6.99 5.70
C ALA A 20 -8.56 -6.59 7.15
N THR A 21 -7.65 -5.86 7.79
CA THR A 21 -7.75 -5.39 9.17
C THR A 21 -7.18 -3.99 9.29
N TRP A 22 -7.84 -3.17 10.10
CA TRP A 22 -7.39 -1.86 10.54
C TRP A 22 -7.67 -1.77 12.03
N ASP A 23 -6.65 -1.46 12.83
CA ASP A 23 -6.76 -1.38 14.30
C ASP A 23 -6.62 0.05 14.84
N GLY A 24 -6.60 1.05 13.95
CA GLY A 24 -6.31 2.44 14.27
C GLY A 24 -4.83 2.82 14.14
N THR A 25 -3.94 1.86 13.87
CA THR A 25 -2.50 2.10 13.69
C THR A 25 -1.93 1.36 12.47
N VAL A 26 -2.22 0.07 12.32
CA VAL A 26 -1.71 -0.78 11.25
C VAL A 26 -2.85 -1.13 10.30
N PHE A 27 -2.66 -0.80 9.02
CA PHE A 27 -3.53 -1.32 7.96
C PHE A 27 -2.87 -2.51 7.30
N HIS A 28 -3.58 -3.64 7.32
CA HIS A 28 -3.07 -4.90 6.81
C HIS A 28 -4.13 -5.58 5.95
N PHE A 29 -3.73 -6.12 4.81
CA PHE A 29 -4.59 -7.00 4.03
C PHE A 29 -3.74 -8.06 3.30
N TYR A 30 -4.29 -9.26 3.16
CA TYR A 30 -3.52 -10.40 2.67
C TYR A 30 -4.38 -11.43 1.93
N GLY A 31 -3.68 -12.33 1.25
CA GLY A 31 -4.28 -13.48 0.60
C GLY A 31 -3.33 -14.67 0.57
N SER A 32 -3.63 -15.66 -0.27
CA SER A 32 -2.80 -16.86 -0.39
C SER A 32 -1.41 -16.53 -0.92
N GLY A 33 -0.40 -16.60 -0.05
CA GLY A 33 1.00 -16.43 -0.45
C GLY A 33 1.47 -14.99 -0.64
N TRP A 34 0.69 -14.00 -0.21
CA TRP A 34 1.05 -12.58 -0.26
C TRP A 34 0.39 -11.78 0.87
N GLY A 35 0.96 -10.63 1.21
CA GLY A 35 0.34 -9.70 2.17
C GLY A 35 0.93 -8.30 2.07
N PHE A 36 0.13 -7.30 2.43
CA PHE A 36 0.51 -5.91 2.52
C PHE A 36 0.26 -5.38 3.93
N SER A 37 1.19 -4.59 4.45
CA SER A 37 0.99 -3.88 5.72
C SER A 37 1.55 -2.47 5.62
N THR A 38 0.91 -1.50 6.24
CA THR A 38 1.43 -0.15 6.36
C THR A 38 1.08 0.49 7.70
N LEU A 39 1.95 1.40 8.15
CA LEU A 39 1.67 2.37 9.21
C LEU A 39 1.17 3.70 8.64
N SER A 40 1.29 3.91 7.33
CA SER A 40 0.91 5.15 6.68
C SER A 40 -0.61 5.34 6.63
N ALA A 41 -1.01 6.60 6.48
CA ALA A 41 -2.39 6.92 6.14
C ALA A 41 -2.82 6.23 4.83
N TRP A 42 -4.08 5.82 4.79
CA TRP A 42 -4.69 5.18 3.62
C TRP A 42 -6.11 5.69 3.40
N ARG A 43 -6.60 5.51 2.17
CA ARG A 43 -8.02 5.68 1.85
C ARG A 43 -8.47 4.69 0.78
N ILE A 44 -9.76 4.42 0.76
CA ILE A 44 -10.47 3.72 -0.29
C ILE A 44 -11.26 4.75 -1.09
N SER A 45 -11.06 4.79 -2.40
CA SER A 45 -11.76 5.70 -3.30
C SER A 45 -12.33 4.96 -4.50
N THR A 46 -13.27 5.61 -5.19
CA THR A 46 -13.65 5.29 -6.56
C THR A 46 -13.21 6.45 -7.47
N ASN A 47 -13.45 6.36 -8.78
CA ASN A 47 -13.10 7.44 -9.71
C ASN A 47 -13.72 8.80 -9.35
N GLU A 48 -14.79 8.84 -8.55
CA GLU A 48 -15.53 10.08 -8.27
C GLU A 48 -15.72 10.37 -6.78
N LYS A 49 -15.45 9.42 -5.88
CA LYS A 49 -15.83 9.53 -4.47
C LYS A 49 -14.83 8.89 -3.54
N LEU A 50 -14.61 9.54 -2.40
CA LEU A 50 -14.03 8.92 -1.22
C LEU A 50 -15.05 7.93 -0.65
N VAL A 51 -14.63 6.69 -0.41
CA VAL A 51 -15.47 5.64 0.19
C VAL A 51 -15.19 5.53 1.68
N LEU A 52 -13.90 5.46 2.04
CA LEU A 52 -13.47 5.28 3.43
C LEU A 52 -12.06 5.85 3.62
N GLY A 53 -11.83 6.60 4.68
CA GLY A 53 -10.49 7.04 5.11
C GLY A 53 -10.04 6.34 6.38
N CYS A 54 -8.73 6.26 6.61
CA CYS A 54 -8.14 5.71 7.84
C CYS A 54 -8.61 6.39 9.15
N TYR A 55 -8.98 7.67 9.08
CA TYR A 55 -9.47 8.47 10.21
C TYR A 55 -11.00 8.59 10.27
N ASP A 56 -11.73 7.91 9.39
CA ASP A 56 -13.20 7.87 9.50
C ASP A 56 -13.58 7.00 10.70
N ASP A 57 -14.59 7.42 11.48
CA ASP A 57 -15.05 6.69 12.67
C ASP A 57 -15.43 5.23 12.37
N ARG A 58 -15.86 4.96 11.13
CA ARG A 58 -16.31 3.64 10.66
C ARG A 58 -15.19 2.80 10.05
N SER A 59 -13.97 3.32 9.95
CA SER A 59 -12.84 2.68 9.27
C SER A 59 -12.50 1.29 9.81
N THR A 60 -12.56 1.11 11.13
CA THR A 60 -12.26 -0.17 11.80
C THR A 60 -13.34 -1.22 11.50
N GLU A 61 -14.60 -0.81 11.42
CA GLU A 61 -15.74 -1.70 11.23
C GLU A 61 -15.99 -2.03 9.76
N GLU A 62 -15.74 -1.08 8.85
CA GLU A 62 -16.04 -1.21 7.43
C GLU A 62 -14.88 -1.77 6.60
N ILE A 63 -13.70 -2.03 7.19
CA ILE A 63 -12.56 -2.54 6.41
C ILE A 63 -12.79 -3.92 5.78
N SER A 64 -13.73 -4.69 6.34
CA SER A 64 -14.13 -6.00 5.81
C SER A 64 -14.76 -5.91 4.42
N ILE A 65 -15.15 -4.73 3.93
CA ILE A 65 -15.63 -4.54 2.54
C ILE A 65 -14.59 -4.96 1.49
N LEU A 66 -13.32 -5.04 1.89
CA LEU A 66 -12.21 -5.47 1.03
C LEU A 66 -12.14 -6.98 0.86
N GLN A 67 -12.78 -7.75 1.76
CA GLN A 67 -12.75 -9.20 1.72
C GLN A 67 -13.40 -9.74 0.44
N ASP A 68 -12.81 -10.80 -0.10
CA ASP A 68 -13.20 -11.46 -1.34
C ASP A 68 -13.05 -10.63 -2.63
N LEU A 69 -12.65 -9.36 -2.54
CA LEU A 69 -12.23 -8.58 -3.69
C LEU A 69 -10.86 -9.04 -4.20
N GLU A 70 -10.59 -8.71 -5.46
CA GLU A 70 -9.32 -9.02 -6.10
C GLU A 70 -8.58 -7.74 -6.44
N ILE A 71 -7.28 -7.71 -6.18
CA ILE A 71 -6.39 -6.70 -6.74
C ILE A 71 -6.16 -7.07 -8.19
N VAL A 72 -6.63 -6.24 -9.11
CA VAL A 72 -6.53 -6.45 -10.56
C VAL A 72 -5.42 -5.61 -11.19
N GLU A 73 -4.99 -4.56 -10.51
CA GLU A 73 -3.90 -3.69 -10.95
C GLU A 73 -3.17 -3.10 -9.74
N ILE A 74 -1.87 -2.84 -9.90
CA ILE A 74 -1.07 -2.09 -8.94
C ILE A 74 -0.40 -0.94 -9.69
N GLN A 75 -0.68 0.29 -9.26
CA GLN A 75 -0.15 1.51 -9.83
C GLN A 75 0.78 2.20 -8.83
N VAL A 76 1.56 3.17 -9.32
CA VAL A 76 2.28 4.11 -8.47
C VAL A 76 1.39 5.34 -8.29
N GLN A 77 1.23 5.81 -7.06
CA GLN A 77 0.50 7.05 -6.80
C GLN A 77 1.18 8.22 -7.52
N GLU A 78 0.39 9.06 -8.20
CA GLU A 78 0.88 10.25 -8.90
C GLU A 78 1.21 11.38 -7.91
N THR A 79 2.33 11.22 -7.21
CA THR A 79 2.92 12.23 -6.32
C THR A 79 4.36 12.53 -6.70
N LEU A 80 4.95 13.58 -6.13
CA LEU A 80 6.35 13.97 -6.39
C LEU A 80 7.34 12.84 -6.05
N LEU A 81 7.06 12.07 -4.99
CA LEU A 81 7.96 11.04 -4.48
C LEU A 81 7.81 9.68 -5.18
N ARG A 82 6.64 9.39 -5.79
CA ARG A 82 6.37 8.15 -6.53
C ARG A 82 6.79 6.89 -5.76
N ILE A 83 6.47 6.82 -4.47
CA ILE A 83 6.84 5.71 -3.58
C ILE A 83 5.65 4.82 -3.19
N ASP A 84 4.43 5.36 -3.23
CA ASP A 84 3.26 4.71 -2.66
C ASP A 84 2.50 3.89 -3.71
N PRO A 85 2.04 2.67 -3.35
CA PRO A 85 1.18 1.89 -4.21
C PRO A 85 -0.25 2.43 -4.23
N VAL A 86 -0.91 2.23 -5.36
CA VAL A 86 -2.36 2.23 -5.47
C VAL A 86 -2.80 0.84 -5.92
N PHE A 87 -3.63 0.17 -5.13
CA PHE A 87 -4.19 -1.14 -5.48
C PHE A 87 -5.58 -0.94 -6.08
N VAL A 88 -5.77 -1.28 -7.35
CA VAL A 88 -7.07 -1.25 -8.02
C VAL A 88 -7.75 -2.58 -7.83
N LEU A 89 -8.99 -2.55 -7.36
CA LEU A 89 -9.78 -3.72 -7.03
C LEU A 89 -10.78 -4.08 -8.14
N SER A 90 -11.25 -5.32 -8.14
CA SER A 90 -12.21 -5.86 -9.13
C SER A 90 -13.55 -5.14 -9.19
N ASN A 91 -13.91 -4.37 -8.15
CA ASN A 91 -15.09 -3.52 -8.10
C ASN A 91 -14.79 -2.04 -8.44
N GLN A 92 -13.62 -1.75 -9.02
CA GLN A 92 -13.14 -0.40 -9.37
C GLN A 92 -12.81 0.50 -8.18
N HIS A 93 -12.84 -0.01 -6.95
CA HIS A 93 -12.29 0.71 -5.81
C HIS A 93 -10.76 0.76 -5.92
N LYS A 94 -10.17 1.79 -5.33
CA LYS A 94 -8.73 1.99 -5.22
C LYS A 94 -8.35 2.11 -3.76
N ILE A 95 -7.39 1.32 -3.33
CA ILE A 95 -6.72 1.49 -2.03
C ILE A 95 -5.49 2.34 -2.29
N GLU A 96 -5.48 3.57 -1.78
CA GLU A 96 -4.38 4.52 -1.94
C GLU A 96 -3.63 4.67 -0.61
N ILE A 97 -2.31 4.58 -0.66
CA ILE A 97 -1.41 4.72 0.48
C ILE A 97 -0.74 6.09 0.41
N PHE A 98 -0.52 6.72 1.57
CA PHE A 98 0.09 8.05 1.68
C PHE A 98 1.16 8.01 2.75
N SER A 99 2.38 7.64 2.36
CA SER A 99 3.51 7.65 3.29
C SER A 99 4.05 9.07 3.38
N THR A 100 3.93 9.70 4.54
CA THR A 100 4.29 11.11 4.72
C THR A 100 5.63 11.31 5.40
N ASP A 101 6.06 10.35 6.22
CA ASP A 101 7.35 10.36 6.89
C ASP A 101 8.11 9.03 6.77
N THR A 102 9.36 9.03 7.22
CA THR A 102 10.27 7.87 7.15
C THR A 102 9.93 6.73 8.10
N TYR A 103 9.10 7.00 9.11
CA TYR A 103 8.63 6.07 10.13
C TYR A 103 7.28 5.43 9.79
N GLU A 104 6.70 5.78 8.64
CA GLU A 104 5.49 5.19 8.07
C GLU A 104 5.80 4.26 6.88
N PRO A 105 6.58 3.16 7.03
CA PRO A 105 6.85 2.27 5.92
C PRO A 105 5.62 1.45 5.56
N TRP A 106 5.52 1.12 4.28
CA TRP A 106 4.71 0.01 3.82
C TRP A 106 5.57 -1.21 3.47
N THR A 107 4.99 -2.39 3.62
CA THR A 107 5.60 -3.67 3.30
C THR A 107 4.68 -4.47 2.38
N PHE A 108 5.25 -5.13 1.38
CA PHE A 108 4.56 -6.11 0.54
C PHE A 108 5.37 -7.40 0.52
N GLY A 109 4.83 -8.45 1.14
CA GLY A 109 5.44 -9.77 1.22
C GLY A 109 4.86 -10.73 0.19
N VAL A 110 5.71 -11.56 -0.41
CA VAL A 110 5.33 -12.66 -1.30
C VAL A 110 6.06 -13.93 -0.86
N ASN A 111 5.29 -14.91 -0.38
CA ASN A 111 5.82 -16.16 0.19
C ASN A 111 5.26 -17.43 -0.48
N GLY A 112 4.51 -17.31 -1.58
CA GLY A 112 3.85 -18.49 -2.18
C GLY A 112 3.34 -18.37 -3.61
N LEU A 113 3.68 -17.31 -4.35
CA LEU A 113 3.21 -17.11 -5.73
C LEU A 113 4.05 -17.87 -6.80
N GLY A 114 4.90 -18.82 -6.39
CA GLY A 114 5.90 -19.44 -7.27
C GLY A 114 7.11 -18.55 -7.58
N LEU A 115 7.31 -17.50 -6.78
CA LEU A 115 8.45 -16.59 -6.82
C LEU A 115 9.47 -16.93 -5.72
N ASP A 116 10.71 -16.48 -5.87
CA ASP A 116 11.63 -16.35 -4.73
C ASP A 116 10.95 -15.53 -3.63
N ILE A 117 11.05 -16.01 -2.38
CA ILE A 117 10.53 -15.29 -1.20
C ILE A 117 11.05 -13.85 -1.25
N GLY A 118 10.12 -12.89 -1.24
CA GLY A 118 10.45 -11.49 -1.43
C GLY A 118 9.64 -10.59 -0.50
N VAL A 119 10.33 -9.68 0.17
CA VAL A 119 9.70 -8.57 0.91
C VAL A 119 10.13 -7.27 0.26
N TYR A 120 9.16 -6.48 -0.17
CA TYR A 120 9.35 -5.12 -0.63
C TYR A 120 8.99 -4.17 0.52
N VAL A 121 9.84 -3.20 0.78
CA VAL A 121 9.64 -2.20 1.85
C VAL A 121 9.97 -0.83 1.27
N ALA A 122 9.07 0.14 1.44
CA ALA A 122 9.42 1.52 1.16
C ALA A 122 8.80 2.47 2.19
N SER A 123 9.51 3.57 2.41
CA SER A 123 9.08 4.76 3.12
C SER A 123 9.65 5.97 2.36
N PRO A 124 9.13 7.18 2.58
CA PRO A 124 9.89 8.39 2.37
C PRO A 124 11.30 8.23 2.95
N GLN A 125 12.29 8.86 2.32
CA GLN A 125 13.59 9.09 2.96
C GLN A 125 13.57 10.49 3.55
N GLU A 126 14.17 10.68 4.72
CA GLU A 126 14.40 12.02 5.26
C GLU A 126 15.24 12.73 4.19
N PRO A 127 14.88 13.95 3.78
CA PRO A 127 15.79 14.75 3.00
C PRO A 127 17.12 14.76 3.76
N LYS A 128 18.22 14.40 3.10
CA LYS A 128 19.54 14.63 3.69
C LYS A 128 19.59 16.10 4.07
N ASP A 129 19.74 16.40 5.35
CA ASP A 129 19.80 17.78 5.85
C ASP A 129 20.70 18.60 4.94
N PHE A 130 20.16 19.69 4.38
CA PHE A 130 20.94 20.74 3.75
C PHE A 130 21.65 21.52 4.88
N ASN A 131 22.64 20.90 5.51
CA ASN A 131 23.59 21.59 6.38
C ASN A 131 24.88 20.77 6.55
N SER A 132 25.81 20.98 5.62
CA SER A 132 27.16 21.32 6.04
C SER A 132 27.59 22.52 5.22
N LYS A 133 27.45 23.71 5.82
CA LYS A 133 28.38 24.79 5.56
C LYS A 133 29.79 24.20 5.72
N GLU A 134 30.55 24.13 4.64
CA GLU A 134 32.00 24.20 4.77
C GLU A 134 32.35 25.67 4.55
N ASP A 135 32.35 26.41 5.67
CA ASP A 135 33.27 27.51 5.84
C ASP A 135 34.68 26.91 5.84
N HIS A 136 35.48 27.19 4.80
CA HIS A 136 36.94 27.41 4.87
C HIS A 136 37.47 28.04 3.58
#